data_AF-A0A844T137-F1
#
_entry.id   AF-A0A844T137-F1
#
_cell.length_a   1.000
_cell.length_b   1.000
_cell.length_c   1.000
_cell.angle_alpha   90.00
_cell.angle_beta   90.00
_cell.angle_gamma   90.00
#
_symmetry.space_group_name_H-M   'P 1'
#
loop_
_entity.id
_entity.type
_entity.pdbx_description
1 polymer ?
#
loop_
_entity_poly.entity_id
_entity_poly.type
_entity_poly.pdbx_seq_one_letter_code
_entity_poly.pdbx_strand_id
1 'polypeptide(L)'
;MLYGAYIEARLRMLVRPDGACADDLRDIGKAYIRSGGDFTIAHIAFRLAAMGGLKAVNRDVAELKRIRGRSRLSSTRPWKEDSS
;
A
#
# COMPACT_ATOMS: atom_id res chain seq x y z
N MET A 1 -11.84 -13.53 -12.48
CA MET A 1 -10.42 -13.54 -12.05
C MET A 1 -9.84 -12.17 -11.66
N LEU A 2 -10.52 -11.03 -11.87
CA LEU A 2 -10.01 -9.69 -11.50
C LEU A 2 -9.91 -9.43 -9.98
N TYR A 3 -10.80 -10.03 -9.18
CA TYR A 3 -10.81 -9.87 -7.72
C TYR A 3 -9.57 -10.46 -7.04
N GLY A 4 -9.06 -11.60 -7.51
CA GLY A 4 -7.88 -12.27 -6.94
C GLY A 4 -6.61 -11.44 -7.11
N ALA A 5 -6.36 -10.94 -8.32
CA ALA A 5 -5.18 -10.09 -8.60
C ALA A 5 -5.24 -8.73 -7.89
N TYR A 6 -6.44 -8.24 -7.57
CA TYR A 6 -6.65 -7.02 -6.78
C TYR A 6 -6.27 -7.22 -5.31
N ILE A 7 -6.72 -8.34 -4.71
CA ILE A 7 -6.42 -8.69 -3.32
C ILE A 7 -4.93 -8.99 -3.14
N GLU A 8 -4.33 -9.79 -4.02
CA GLU A 8 -2.89 -10.11 -4.01
C GLU A 8 -2.01 -8.86 -4.12
N ALA A 9 -2.39 -7.94 -5.00
CA ALA A 9 -1.69 -6.67 -5.21
C ALA A 9 -1.71 -5.78 -3.96
N ARG A 10 -2.84 -5.77 -3.23
CA ARG A 10 -3.02 -5.02 -1.98
C ARG A 10 -2.23 -5.68 -0.84
N LEU A 11 -2.28 -7.00 -0.73
CA LEU A 11 -1.54 -7.77 0.28
C LEU A 11 -0.04 -7.56 0.15
N ARG A 12 0.55 -7.61 -1.06
CA ARG A 12 2.01 -7.44 -1.25
C ARG A 12 2.55 -6.07 -0.82
N MET A 13 1.72 -5.04 -0.79
CA MET A 13 2.12 -3.73 -0.27
C MET A 13 2.00 -3.65 1.25
N LEU A 14 0.94 -4.24 1.81
CA LEU A 14 0.67 -4.24 3.24
C LEU A 14 1.49 -5.27 4.02
N VAL A 15 2.06 -6.26 3.34
CA VAL A 15 2.88 -7.30 3.92
C VAL A 15 4.35 -7.01 3.61
N ARG A 16 5.21 -7.15 4.62
CA ARG A 16 6.66 -7.05 4.45
C ARG A 16 7.16 -8.11 3.45
N PRO A 17 8.34 -7.91 2.82
CA PRO A 17 8.87 -8.88 1.85
C PRO A 17 9.02 -10.32 2.40
N ASP A 18 9.16 -10.47 3.72
CA ASP A 18 9.25 -11.74 4.45
C ASP A 18 7.89 -12.41 4.73
N GLY A 19 6.77 -11.83 4.27
CA GLY A 19 5.43 -12.35 4.52
C GLY A 19 4.82 -11.91 5.86
N ALA A 20 5.53 -11.15 6.69
CA ALA A 20 4.99 -10.65 7.95
C ALA A 20 4.14 -9.39 7.74
N CYS A 21 2.89 -9.42 8.19
CA CYS A 21 2.11 -8.19 8.36
C CYS A 21 2.65 -7.48 9.60
N ALA A 22 3.28 -6.32 9.40
CA ALA A 22 3.82 -5.56 10.51
C ALA A 22 2.69 -5.11 11.44
N ASP A 23 2.91 -5.18 12.75
CA ASP A 23 1.84 -4.99 13.75
C ASP A 23 1.13 -3.63 13.65
N ASP A 24 1.83 -2.61 13.17
CA ASP A 24 1.30 -1.27 12.93
C ASP A 24 0.32 -1.18 11.75
N LEU A 25 0.40 -2.12 10.80
CA LEU A 25 -0.54 -2.20 9.66
C LEU A 25 -1.81 -3.00 9.99
N ARG A 26 -1.83 -3.74 11.12
CA ARG A 26 -3.04 -4.43 11.60
C ARG A 26 -4.10 -3.46 12.13
N ASP A 27 -3.65 -2.34 12.72
CA ASP A 27 -4.53 -1.26 13.20
C ASP A 27 -3.86 0.10 12.93
N ILE A 28 -3.99 0.57 11.69
CA ILE A 28 -3.48 1.88 11.23
C ILE A 28 -4.12 3.01 12.03
N GLY A 29 -5.41 2.87 12.39
CA GLY A 29 -6.15 3.85 13.18
C GLY A 29 -5.50 4.09 14.53
N LYS A 30 -5.08 3.02 15.23
CA LYS A 30 -4.32 3.13 16.48
C LYS A 30 -2.91 3.62 16.27
N ALA A 31 -2.20 3.04 15.30
CA ALA A 31 -0.76 3.20 15.17
C ALA A 31 -0.35 4.58 14.61
N TYR A 32 -1.16 5.14 13.71
CA TYR A 32 -0.85 6.37 12.97
C TYR A 32 -1.86 7.50 13.23
N ILE A 33 -3.17 7.23 13.18
CA ILE A 33 -4.16 8.32 13.23
C ILE A 33 -4.41 8.82 14.65
N ARG A 34 -4.81 7.94 15.57
CA ARG A 34 -5.08 8.30 16.97
C ARG A 34 -3.84 8.70 17.75
N SER A 35 -2.65 8.33 17.27
CA SER A 35 -1.38 8.76 17.84
C SER A 35 -1.00 10.19 17.44
N GLY A 36 -1.76 10.85 16.56
CA GLY A 36 -1.51 12.22 16.09
C GLY A 36 -0.67 12.30 14.81
N GLY A 37 -0.47 11.17 14.14
CA GLY A 37 0.18 11.10 12.84
C GLY A 37 -0.83 10.96 11.69
N ASP A 38 -0.37 10.43 10.56
CA ASP A 38 -1.19 10.25 9.36
C ASP A 38 -0.77 8.99 8.58
N PHE A 39 -1.65 8.51 7.70
CA PHE A 39 -1.38 7.39 6.82
C PHE A 39 -2.08 7.56 5.48
N THR A 40 -1.30 7.62 4.41
CA THR A 40 -1.81 7.82 3.04
C THR A 40 -1.57 6.60 2.18
N ILE A 41 -2.56 6.34 1.31
CA ILE A 41 -2.47 5.36 0.23
C ILE A 41 -2.80 6.03 -1.10
N ALA A 42 -2.13 5.61 -2.17
CA ALA A 42 -2.38 6.10 -3.51
C ALA A 42 -2.78 4.95 -4.43
N HIS A 43 -3.83 5.18 -5.23
CA HIS A 43 -4.30 4.23 -6.23
C HIS A 43 -4.06 4.76 -7.64
N ILE A 44 -3.71 3.87 -8.57
CA ILE A 44 -3.67 4.12 -10.02
C ILE A 44 -4.56 3.09 -10.69
N ALA A 45 -5.55 3.54 -11.47
CA ALA A 45 -6.55 2.69 -12.12
C ALA A 45 -7.15 1.65 -11.14
N PHE A 46 -7.59 2.15 -9.97
CA PHE A 46 -8.13 1.36 -8.85
C PHE A 46 -7.14 0.40 -8.18
N ARG A 47 -5.86 0.35 -8.53
CA ARG A 47 -4.86 -0.54 -7.90
C ARG A 47 -3.98 0.23 -6.94
N LEU A 48 -3.75 -0.30 -5.74
CA LEU A 48 -2.83 0.29 -4.77
C LEU A 48 -1.42 0.38 -5.37
N ALA A 49 -0.92 1.60 -5.50
CA ALA A 49 0.30 1.97 -6.21
C ALA A 49 1.41 2.47 -5.28
N ALA A 50 1.02 3.14 -4.19
CA ALA A 50 1.95 3.57 -3.15
C ALA A 50 1.25 3.69 -1.79
N MET A 51 2.06 3.75 -0.74
CA MET A 51 1.65 3.98 0.64
C MET A 51 2.78 4.63 1.44
N GLY A 52 2.42 5.27 2.54
CA GLY A 52 3.33 5.83 3.53
C GLY A 52 2.58 6.32 4.75
N GLY A 53 3.24 6.35 5.91
CA GLY A 53 2.68 6.84 7.15
C GLY A 53 3.64 7.71 7.92
N LEU A 54 3.11 8.73 8.59
CA LEU A 54 3.79 9.55 9.56
C LEU A 54 3.39 9.05 10.95
N LYS A 55 4.30 8.43 11.68
CA LYS A 55 4.04 7.99 13.05
C LYS A 55 4.52 9.07 14.01
N ALA A 56 3.61 9.72 14.72
CA ALA A 56 3.97 10.71 15.71
C ALA A 56 4.88 10.10 16.80
N VAL A 57 5.96 10.80 17.12
CA VAL A 57 6.86 10.51 18.24
C VAL A 57 6.55 11.45 19.39
N ASN A 58 6.30 12.72 19.07
CA ASN A 58 5.81 13.75 19.99
C ASN A 58 5.00 14.80 19.21
N ARG A 59 4.72 15.96 19.82
CA ARG A 59 3.88 17.02 19.23
C ARG A 59 4.43 17.60 17.92
N ASP A 60 5.75 17.60 17.75
CA ASP A 60 6.42 18.30 16.65
C ASP A 60 7.28 17.37 15.77
N VAL A 61 7.40 16.09 16.15
CA VAL A 61 8.25 15.10 15.48
C VAL A 61 7.43 13.88 15.10
N ALA A 62 7.56 13.46 13.84
CA ALA A 62 7.02 12.21 13.33
C ALA A 62 8.07 11.43 12.54
N GLU A 63 8.02 10.11 12.66
CA GLU A 63 8.81 9.19 11.86
C GLU A 63 8.07 8.83 10.58
N LEU A 64 8.73 9.01 9.44
CA LEU A 64 8.23 8.55 8.16
C LEU A 64 8.46 7.04 8.03
N LYS A 65 7.37 6.28 7.96
CA LYS A 65 7.37 4.82 7.91
C LYS A 65 6.60 4.31 6.71
N ARG A 66 6.89 3.06 6.35
CA ARG A 66 6.14 2.29 5.35
C ARG A 66 6.06 2.97 3.98
N ILE A 67 7.05 3.81 3.64
CA ILE A 67 7.17 4.35 2.28
C ILE A 67 7.40 3.18 1.33
N ARG A 68 6.43 2.95 0.46
CA ARG A 68 6.56 1.94 -0.58
C ARG A 68 5.80 2.38 -1.81
N GLY A 69 6.46 2.25 -2.96
CA GLY A 69 5.85 2.43 -4.27
C GLY A 69 6.10 1.20 -5.14
N ARG A 70 5.24 0.98 -6.13
CA ARG A 70 5.52 0.01 -7.20
C ARG A 70 6.56 0.58 -8.16
N SER A 71 7.65 -0.16 -8.37
CA SER A 71 8.66 0.14 -9.40
C SER A 71 8.12 0.00 -10.83
N ARG A 72 7.08 -0.81 -11.04
CA ARG A 72 6.46 -1.00 -12.36
C ARG A 72 4.94 -1.01 -12.22
N LEU A 73 4.30 0.00 -12.79
CA LEU A 73 2.87 -0.02 -13.07
C LEU A 73 2.69 -0.90 -14.30
N SER A 74 2.61 -2.22 -14.13
CA SER A 74 2.18 -3.04 -15.26
C SER A 74 0.72 -2.69 -15.55
N SER A 75 0.52 -1.82 -16.54
CA SER A 75 -0.65 -1.93 -17.39
C SER A 75 -0.63 -3.37 -17.87
N THR A 76 -1.60 -4.16 -17.41
CA THR A 76 -2.02 -5.36 -18.14
C THR A 76 -1.93 -5.05 -19.63
N ARG A 77 -1.19 -5.87 -20.39
CA ARG A 77 -1.17 -5.76 -21.85
C ARG A 77 -2.61 -5.55 -22.32
N PRO A 78 -2.92 -4.58 -23.19
CA PRO A 78 -4.23 -4.59 -23.84
C PRO A 78 -4.37 -5.97 -24.48
N TRP A 79 -5.52 -6.59 -24.24
CA TRP A 79 -5.87 -7.89 -24.78
C TRP A 79 -5.57 -7.84 -26.29
N LYS A 80 -4.54 -8.57 -26.71
CA LYS A 80 -4.26 -8.72 -28.14
C LYS A 80 -5.33 -9.67 -28.62
N GLU A 81 -6.40 -9.09 -29.14
CA GLU A 81 -7.37 -9.77 -29.96
C GLU A 81 -6.58 -10.25 -31.19
N ASP A 82 -6.03 -11.46 -31.10
CA ASP A 82 -5.52 -12.17 -32.27
C ASP A 82 -6.78 -12.51 -33.11
N SER A 83 -7.21 -11.50 -33.88
CA SER A 83 -8.06 -11.66 -35.05
C SER A 83 -7.17 -11.81 -36.27
N SER A 84 -7.44 -12.88 -37.02
CA SER A 84 -6.86 -13.33 -38.30
C SER A 84 -5.82 -14.44 -38.18
#